data_AF-A0A8D8NJ03-F1
#
_entry.id   AF-A0A8D8NJ03-F1
#
_cell.length_a   1.000
_cell.length_b   1.000
_cell.length_c   1.000
_cell.angle_alpha   90.00
_cell.angle_beta   90.00
_cell.angle_gamma   90.00
#
_symmetry.space_group_name_H-M   'P 1'
#
loop_
_entity.id
_entity.type
_entity.pdbx_description
1 polymer ?
#
loop_
_entity_poly.entity_id
_entity_poly.type
_entity_poly.pdbx_seq_one_letter_code
_entity_poly.pdbx_strand_id
1 'polypeptide(L)'
;MCRRRKGGRCTKGTAGFAYVGGACVVNKRLEKVNSVAIIEDTGGFSGIIVAAHEVGHLLGAVHDGSPPPSYLGGPGAEKCRWEDGYIMSDLRHTERGFRWSPCSVQSFHHFLNGDTASCLHNPPHEDEALGRALPGTLLTLDAQCRRDRGTSACFKDERVCAQLFCFDSASGYCVAYRPAAEGSACGDGQHCLDGRCVAEHENIIPDYSQHTPSYARFNQQQVNG
;
A
#
# COMPACT_ATOMS: atom_id res chain seq x y z
N MET A 1 10.35 -11.58 8.44
CA MET A 1 9.14 -12.42 8.55
C MET A 1 9.36 -13.72 7.78
N CYS A 2 8.71 -14.83 8.15
CA CYS A 2 8.76 -16.02 7.29
C CYS A 2 7.57 -16.97 7.44
N ARG A 3 7.24 -17.61 6.32
CA ARG A 3 6.25 -18.69 6.30
C ARG A 3 6.94 -20.01 6.62
N ARG A 4 6.61 -20.59 7.77
CA ARG A 4 7.11 -21.91 8.17
C ARG A 4 6.38 -23.00 7.40
N ARG A 5 7.10 -23.83 6.64
CA ARG A 5 6.54 -25.03 6.00
C ARG A 5 6.51 -26.21 6.99
N LYS A 6 5.71 -27.24 6.69
CA LYS A 6 5.80 -28.55 7.38
C LYS A 6 7.25 -29.04 7.31
N GLY A 7 7.87 -29.29 8.46
CA GLY A 7 9.30 -29.62 8.59
C GLY A 7 10.19 -28.49 9.13
N GLY A 8 9.61 -27.36 9.58
CA GLY A 8 10.37 -26.31 10.28
C GLY A 8 11.17 -25.36 9.38
N ARG A 9 11.24 -25.64 8.07
CA ARG A 9 11.94 -24.79 7.10
C ARG A 9 11.17 -23.49 6.87
N CYS A 10 11.87 -22.38 7.04
CA CYS A 10 11.36 -21.01 6.97
C CYS A 10 11.62 -20.48 5.55
N THR A 11 10.57 -20.23 4.76
CA THR A 11 10.72 -19.56 3.46
C THR A 11 10.77 -18.06 3.67
N LYS A 12 11.94 -17.47 3.37
CA LYS A 12 12.15 -16.03 3.29
C LYS A 12 11.56 -15.55 1.95
N GLY A 13 10.79 -14.47 1.95
CA GLY A 13 10.09 -13.97 0.77
C GLY A 13 8.68 -13.43 1.04
N THR A 14 8.12 -13.70 2.23
CA THR A 14 6.88 -13.06 2.68
C THR A 14 7.20 -11.82 3.49
N ALA A 15 6.74 -10.66 3.02
CA ALA A 15 6.94 -9.36 3.66
C ALA A 15 5.70 -8.89 4.45
N GLY A 16 4.55 -9.57 4.33
CA GLY A 16 3.34 -9.23 5.08
C GLY A 16 2.33 -10.37 5.17
N PHE A 17 1.35 -10.21 6.05
CA PHE A 17 0.19 -11.08 6.19
C PHE A 17 -1.05 -10.29 6.58
N ALA A 18 -2.16 -10.57 5.91
CA ALA A 18 -3.50 -10.12 6.29
C ALA A 18 -4.57 -11.17 5.98
N TYR A 19 -5.74 -11.02 6.60
CA TYR A 19 -6.92 -11.82 6.28
C TYR A 19 -7.71 -11.15 5.15
N VAL A 20 -8.09 -11.91 4.12
CA VAL A 20 -8.96 -11.38 3.06
C VAL A 20 -10.35 -11.08 3.63
N GLY A 21 -10.81 -9.83 3.50
CA GLY A 21 -12.08 -9.36 4.06
C GLY A 21 -12.09 -9.26 5.60
N GLY A 22 -10.91 -9.11 6.23
CA GLY A 22 -10.76 -9.12 7.68
C GLY A 22 -11.12 -7.82 8.40
N ALA A 23 -11.27 -6.69 7.71
CA ALA A 23 -11.23 -5.33 8.30
C ALA A 23 -12.22 -5.07 9.46
N CYS A 24 -13.37 -5.74 9.52
CA CYS A 24 -14.32 -5.59 10.64
C CYS A 24 -14.62 -6.92 11.35
N VAL A 25 -13.83 -7.97 11.08
CA VAL A 25 -14.12 -9.30 11.60
C VAL A 25 -13.46 -9.48 12.97
N VAL A 26 -14.29 -9.37 14.01
CA VAL A 26 -13.92 -9.62 15.41
C VAL A 26 -14.83 -10.70 15.99
N ASN A 27 -14.25 -11.80 16.44
CA ASN A 27 -14.97 -12.87 17.12
C ASN A 27 -14.68 -12.83 18.62
N LYS A 28 -15.57 -12.18 19.38
CA LYS A 28 -15.45 -12.04 20.84
C LYS A 28 -15.51 -13.38 21.58
N ARG A 29 -16.27 -14.35 21.08
CA ARG A 29 -16.41 -15.67 21.71
C ARG A 29 -15.12 -16.51 21.61
N LEU A 30 -14.42 -16.39 20.50
CA LEU A 30 -13.18 -17.11 20.24
C LEU A 30 -11.93 -16.29 20.57
N GLU A 31 -12.10 -15.06 21.07
CA GLU A 31 -11.01 -14.10 21.32
C GLU A 31 -10.09 -13.92 20.10
N LYS A 32 -10.69 -13.84 18.91
CA LYS A 32 -9.97 -13.71 17.63
C LYS A 32 -10.31 -12.41 16.94
N VAL A 33 -9.27 -11.73 16.45
CA VAL A 33 -9.37 -10.53 15.62
C VAL A 33 -8.73 -10.85 14.27
N ASN A 34 -9.53 -10.76 13.21
CA ASN A 34 -9.04 -10.89 11.83
C ASN A 34 -8.78 -9.51 11.20
N SER A 35 -9.20 -8.42 11.86
CA SER A 35 -8.88 -7.04 11.49
C SER A 35 -7.44 -6.71 11.85
N VAL A 36 -6.49 -7.42 11.24
CA VAL A 36 -5.06 -7.26 11.48
C VAL A 36 -4.28 -7.53 10.20
N ALA A 37 -3.32 -6.65 9.93
CA ALA A 37 -2.27 -6.83 8.96
C ALA A 37 -0.92 -6.73 9.68
N ILE A 38 0.04 -7.56 9.28
CA ILE A 38 1.41 -7.51 9.80
C ILE A 38 2.32 -7.27 8.61
N ILE A 39 3.25 -6.33 8.75
CA ILE A 39 4.19 -5.93 7.70
C ILE A 39 5.61 -6.00 8.26
N GLU A 40 6.52 -6.54 7.47
CA GLU A 40 7.95 -6.41 7.67
C GLU A 40 8.44 -5.14 6.98
N ASP A 41 9.02 -4.24 7.77
CA ASP A 41 9.68 -3.04 7.28
C ASP A 41 11.07 -2.93 7.93
N THR A 42 12.02 -2.46 7.14
CA THR A 42 13.42 -2.26 7.53
C THR A 42 13.72 -0.80 7.88
N GLY A 43 12.70 0.08 7.84
CA GLY A 43 12.84 1.51 8.07
C GLY A 43 13.42 2.28 6.88
N GLY A 44 13.54 1.62 5.72
CA GLY A 44 13.93 2.22 4.44
C GLY A 44 12.74 2.52 3.52
N PHE A 45 11.51 2.46 4.04
CA PHE A 45 10.24 2.66 3.33
C PHE A 45 9.83 1.55 2.35
N SER A 46 10.58 0.45 2.31
CA SER A 46 10.23 -0.72 1.50
C SER A 46 8.92 -1.40 1.93
N GLY A 47 8.51 -1.21 3.19
CA GLY A 47 7.24 -1.70 3.73
C GLY A 47 5.99 -0.95 3.27
N ILE A 48 6.09 0.24 2.65
CA ILE A 48 4.91 1.06 2.31
C ILE A 48 3.97 0.35 1.34
N ILE A 49 4.48 -0.11 0.19
CA ILE A 49 3.66 -0.83 -0.80
C ILE A 49 3.17 -2.17 -0.25
N VAL A 50 3.92 -2.80 0.65
CA VAL A 50 3.49 -4.02 1.33
C VAL A 50 2.33 -3.73 2.27
N ALA A 51 2.37 -2.63 3.03
CA ALA A 51 1.26 -2.21 3.86
C ALA A 51 0.01 -1.92 3.04
N ALA A 52 0.13 -1.24 1.90
CA ALA A 52 -0.98 -1.08 0.97
C ALA A 52 -1.54 -2.43 0.54
N HIS A 53 -0.70 -3.36 0.09
CA HIS A 53 -1.09 -4.72 -0.31
C HIS A 53 -1.88 -5.46 0.78
N GLU A 54 -1.38 -5.47 2.02
CA GLU A 54 -2.05 -6.14 3.14
C GLU A 54 -3.37 -5.46 3.52
N VAL A 55 -3.45 -4.13 3.44
CA VAL A 55 -4.71 -3.39 3.60
C VAL A 55 -5.70 -3.75 2.49
N GLY A 56 -5.23 -3.93 1.25
CA GLY A 56 -6.04 -4.41 0.14
C GLY A 56 -6.68 -5.77 0.44
N HIS A 57 -5.93 -6.70 1.05
CA HIS A 57 -6.49 -7.95 1.55
C HIS A 57 -7.58 -7.72 2.59
N LEU A 58 -7.34 -6.88 3.61
CA LEU A 58 -8.36 -6.59 4.64
C LEU A 58 -9.68 -6.06 4.05
N LEU A 59 -9.60 -5.33 2.94
CA LEU A 59 -10.74 -4.79 2.17
C LEU A 59 -11.30 -5.76 1.13
N GLY A 60 -10.92 -7.04 1.18
CA GLY A 60 -11.51 -8.11 0.37
C GLY A 60 -10.83 -8.38 -0.98
N ALA A 61 -9.76 -7.66 -1.34
CA ALA A 61 -9.01 -7.98 -2.54
C ALA A 61 -8.21 -9.29 -2.35
N VAL A 62 -8.20 -10.11 -3.40
CA VAL A 62 -7.29 -11.26 -3.53
C VAL A 62 -6.12 -10.89 -4.44
N HIS A 63 -5.11 -11.74 -4.53
CA HIS A 63 -4.05 -11.58 -5.52
C HIS A 63 -4.63 -11.58 -6.94
N ASP A 64 -4.08 -10.72 -7.81
CA ASP A 64 -4.47 -10.72 -9.22
C ASP A 64 -4.26 -12.12 -9.82
N GLY A 65 -5.26 -12.61 -10.55
CA GLY A 65 -5.30 -13.96 -11.10
C GLY A 65 -5.95 -15.00 -10.19
N SER A 66 -6.33 -14.64 -8.96
CA SER A 66 -6.93 -15.58 -8.00
C SER A 66 -8.47 -15.56 -8.04
N PRO A 67 -9.13 -16.70 -7.77
CA PRO A 67 -10.58 -16.77 -7.61
C PRO A 67 -11.05 -16.08 -6.31
N PRO A 68 -12.35 -15.74 -6.19
CA PRO A 68 -12.90 -15.20 -4.96
C PRO A 68 -12.84 -16.23 -3.80
N PRO A 69 -12.67 -15.78 -2.54
CA PRO A 69 -12.76 -16.67 -1.40
C PRO A 69 -14.21 -17.16 -1.23
N SER A 70 -14.42 -18.47 -1.03
CA SER A 70 -15.77 -19.05 -0.90
C SER A 70 -16.59 -18.46 0.25
N TYR A 71 -15.94 -18.06 1.34
CA TYR A 71 -16.59 -17.49 2.52
C TYR A 71 -16.95 -16.00 2.38
N LEU A 72 -16.26 -15.28 1.49
CA LEU A 72 -16.50 -13.85 1.26
C LEU A 72 -17.39 -13.63 0.02
N GLY A 73 -17.27 -14.52 -0.97
CA GLY A 73 -17.88 -14.33 -2.28
C GLY A 73 -17.18 -13.23 -3.08
N GLY A 74 -17.94 -12.57 -3.95
CA GLY A 74 -17.47 -11.41 -4.71
C GLY A 74 -16.82 -11.76 -6.06
N PRO A 75 -16.22 -10.75 -6.72
CA PRO A 75 -15.77 -10.86 -8.11
C PRO A 75 -14.43 -11.60 -8.28
N GLY A 76 -13.64 -11.75 -7.20
CA GLY A 76 -12.28 -12.28 -7.28
C GLY A 76 -11.37 -11.41 -8.14
N ALA A 77 -10.32 -12.00 -8.71
CA ALA A 77 -9.39 -11.30 -9.58
C ALA A 77 -8.87 -12.13 -10.78
N GLU A 78 -9.56 -13.20 -11.16
CA GLU A 78 -9.16 -14.08 -12.29
C GLU A 78 -8.99 -13.34 -13.62
N LYS A 79 -9.71 -12.23 -13.82
CA LYS A 79 -9.63 -11.39 -15.03
C LYS A 79 -8.43 -10.45 -15.07
N CYS A 80 -7.78 -10.20 -13.93
CA CYS A 80 -6.61 -9.34 -13.83
C CYS A 80 -5.38 -10.24 -13.73
N ARG A 81 -4.43 -10.13 -14.66
CA ARG A 81 -3.30 -11.06 -14.69
C ARG A 81 -2.28 -10.67 -13.64
N TRP A 82 -1.68 -11.65 -12.99
CA TRP A 82 -0.59 -11.44 -12.03
C TRP A 82 0.57 -10.65 -12.66
N GLU A 83 0.86 -10.87 -13.94
CA GLU A 83 1.97 -10.24 -14.67
C GLU A 83 1.69 -8.78 -15.03
N ASP A 84 0.45 -8.29 -14.90
CA ASP A 84 0.15 -6.88 -15.14
C ASP A 84 0.75 -5.95 -14.06
N GLY A 85 1.15 -6.52 -12.91
CA GLY A 85 2.07 -5.87 -11.95
C GLY A 85 1.43 -4.79 -11.07
N TYR A 86 0.12 -4.86 -10.81
CA TYR A 86 -0.58 -3.98 -9.87
C TYR A 86 -0.24 -4.31 -8.40
N ILE A 87 -0.72 -3.50 -7.44
CA ILE A 87 -0.40 -3.65 -6.00
C ILE A 87 -0.63 -5.09 -5.50
N MET A 88 -1.68 -5.78 -5.97
CA MET A 88 -2.01 -7.15 -5.56
C MET A 88 -1.19 -8.26 -6.26
N SER A 89 -0.16 -7.90 -7.03
CA SER A 89 0.86 -8.78 -7.60
C SER A 89 2.23 -8.51 -6.97
N ASP A 90 3.15 -9.47 -6.90
CA ASP A 90 4.55 -9.20 -6.51
C ASP A 90 5.43 -8.68 -7.64
N LEU A 91 4.95 -8.69 -8.90
CA LEU A 91 5.68 -8.22 -10.09
C LEU A 91 5.51 -6.71 -10.33
N ARG A 92 5.70 -5.92 -9.28
CA ARG A 92 5.48 -4.46 -9.24
C ARG A 92 6.69 -3.69 -9.76
N HIS A 93 7.02 -3.88 -11.04
CA HIS A 93 8.24 -3.34 -11.66
C HIS A 93 8.02 -2.07 -12.51
N THR A 94 6.79 -1.55 -12.52
CA THR A 94 6.37 -0.39 -13.33
C THR A 94 5.50 0.54 -12.49
N GLU A 95 5.04 1.65 -13.05
CA GLU A 95 4.11 2.58 -12.39
C GLU A 95 2.79 1.90 -11.96
N ARG A 96 2.44 0.75 -12.57
CA ARG A 96 1.27 -0.04 -12.17
C ARG A 96 1.39 -0.55 -10.73
N GLY A 97 2.61 -0.73 -10.24
CA GLY A 97 2.90 -1.15 -8.86
C GLY A 97 2.39 -0.17 -7.80
N PHE A 98 1.98 1.04 -8.21
CA PHE A 98 1.40 2.09 -7.38
C PHE A 98 -0.13 2.20 -7.55
N ARG A 99 -0.75 1.29 -8.32
CA ARG A 99 -2.16 1.33 -8.66
C ARG A 99 -2.86 0.03 -8.30
N TRP A 100 -4.15 0.16 -8.01
CA TRP A 100 -5.05 -0.98 -7.87
C TRP A 100 -5.47 -1.48 -9.25
N SER A 101 -5.54 -2.81 -9.42
CA SER A 101 -6.14 -3.40 -10.62
C SER A 101 -7.65 -3.12 -10.65
N PRO A 102 -8.31 -3.14 -11.82
CA PRO A 102 -9.77 -3.05 -11.89
C PRO A 102 -10.48 -4.13 -11.07
N CYS A 103 -9.86 -5.30 -10.87
CA CYS A 103 -10.40 -6.36 -10.03
C CYS A 103 -10.30 -6.02 -8.53
N SER A 104 -9.16 -5.46 -8.09
CA SER A 104 -9.00 -4.98 -6.72
C SER A 104 -10.06 -3.93 -6.38
N VAL A 105 -10.28 -2.97 -7.27
CA VAL A 105 -11.31 -1.92 -7.11
C VAL A 105 -12.71 -2.54 -7.01
N GLN A 106 -13.05 -3.52 -7.86
CA GLN A 106 -14.33 -4.22 -7.78
C GLN A 106 -14.49 -4.99 -6.46
N SER A 107 -13.43 -5.64 -5.97
CA SER A 107 -13.44 -6.32 -4.68
C SER A 107 -13.64 -5.34 -3.51
N PHE A 108 -13.02 -4.15 -3.56
CA PHE A 108 -13.26 -3.10 -2.57
C PHE A 108 -14.72 -2.63 -2.58
N HIS A 109 -15.29 -2.38 -3.76
CA HIS A 109 -16.71 -2.05 -3.86
C HIS A 109 -17.62 -3.16 -3.34
N HIS A 110 -17.29 -4.42 -3.62
CA HIS A 110 -18.06 -5.55 -3.10
C HIS A 110 -18.00 -5.61 -1.56
N PHE A 111 -16.81 -5.47 -0.98
CA PHE A 111 -16.62 -5.51 0.47
C PHE A 111 -17.29 -4.33 1.18
N LEU A 112 -17.03 -3.09 0.72
CA LEU A 112 -17.52 -1.87 1.35
C LEU A 112 -19.05 -1.70 1.27
N ASN A 113 -19.70 -2.32 0.29
CA ASN A 113 -21.16 -2.37 0.18
C ASN A 113 -21.78 -3.58 0.88
N GLY A 114 -20.97 -4.46 1.46
CA GLY A 114 -21.44 -5.63 2.21
C GLY A 114 -21.65 -5.32 3.69
N ASP A 115 -22.51 -6.11 4.35
CA ASP A 115 -22.82 -5.96 5.78
C ASP A 115 -21.59 -6.08 6.69
N THR A 116 -20.55 -6.77 6.20
CA THR A 116 -19.29 -7.00 6.90
C THR A 116 -18.41 -5.76 7.00
N ALA A 117 -18.67 -4.66 6.28
CA ALA A 117 -17.84 -3.45 6.32
C ALA A 117 -18.36 -2.35 7.26
N SER A 118 -19.43 -2.63 8.00
CA SER A 118 -20.15 -1.63 8.81
C SER A 118 -19.29 -0.82 9.80
N CYS A 119 -18.16 -1.37 10.28
CA CYS A 119 -17.24 -0.68 11.19
C CYS A 119 -16.42 0.44 10.54
N LEU A 120 -16.45 0.57 9.20
CA LEU A 120 -15.68 1.57 8.45
C LEU A 120 -16.53 2.80 8.06
N HIS A 121 -17.82 2.84 8.45
CA HIS A 121 -18.74 3.92 8.05
C HIS A 121 -18.86 5.06 9.07
N ASN A 122 -18.17 4.96 10.20
CA ASN A 122 -18.08 6.06 11.16
C ASN A 122 -16.75 6.83 10.99
N PRO A 123 -16.75 8.15 11.20
CA PRO A 123 -15.51 8.92 11.22
C PRO A 123 -14.63 8.53 12.41
N PRO A 124 -13.29 8.76 12.33
CA PRO A 124 -12.41 8.63 13.47
C PRO A 124 -12.76 9.66 14.56
N HIS A 125 -12.41 9.36 15.81
CA HIS A 125 -12.62 10.28 16.94
C HIS A 125 -11.56 11.38 17.03
N GLU A 126 -10.37 11.13 16.51
CA GLU A 126 -9.24 12.06 16.47
C GLU A 126 -8.90 12.37 15.01
N ASP A 127 -8.87 13.66 14.67
CA ASP A 127 -8.55 14.17 13.33
C ASP A 127 -7.10 14.68 13.28
N GLU A 128 -6.14 13.91 13.77
CA GLU A 128 -4.73 14.20 13.55
C GLU A 128 -4.35 13.78 12.13
N ALA A 129 -4.47 14.72 11.19
CA ALA A 129 -3.95 14.53 9.85
C ALA A 129 -2.44 14.26 9.93
N LEU A 130 -2.01 13.15 9.34
CA LEU A 130 -0.59 12.85 9.18
C LEU A 130 0.10 13.98 8.40
N GLY A 131 1.36 14.25 8.75
CA GLY A 131 2.18 15.23 8.04
C GLY A 131 2.21 14.94 6.55
N ARG A 132 2.10 16.00 5.73
CA ARG A 132 2.00 15.91 4.26
C ARG A 132 3.37 15.83 3.56
N ALA A 133 4.44 15.54 4.29
CA ALA A 133 5.77 15.41 3.71
C ALA A 133 5.90 14.07 2.97
N LEU A 134 6.44 14.12 1.76
CA LEU A 134 6.71 12.91 0.99
C LEU A 134 7.87 12.13 1.62
N PRO A 135 7.77 10.81 1.88
CA PRO A 135 8.79 10.11 2.67
C PRO A 135 10.20 10.14 2.05
N GLY A 136 10.30 10.24 0.73
CA GLY A 136 11.57 10.37 0.00
C GLY A 136 12.32 11.68 0.27
N THR A 137 11.67 12.71 0.83
CA THR A 137 12.35 13.93 1.31
C THR A 137 13.01 13.73 2.67
N LEU A 138 12.68 12.65 3.39
CA LEU A 138 13.24 12.34 4.72
C LEU A 138 14.50 11.47 4.62
N LEU A 139 14.58 10.58 3.63
CA LEU A 139 15.71 9.68 3.40
C LEU A 139 16.12 9.68 1.92
N THR A 140 17.40 9.97 1.67
CA THR A 140 17.99 9.83 0.33
C THR A 140 17.96 8.38 -0.13
N LEU A 141 18.10 8.15 -1.45
CA LEU A 141 18.17 6.79 -2.02
C LEU A 141 19.23 5.91 -1.32
N ASP A 142 20.40 6.47 -1.03
CA ASP A 142 21.46 5.76 -0.29
C ASP A 142 21.05 5.47 1.16
N ALA A 143 20.29 6.35 1.79
CA ALA A 143 19.80 6.12 3.16
C ALA A 143 18.71 5.05 3.20
N GLN A 144 17.82 4.99 2.20
CA GLN A 144 16.85 3.92 2.02
C GLN A 144 17.57 2.57 1.87
N CYS A 145 18.53 2.46 0.95
CA CYS A 145 19.34 1.23 0.80
C CYS A 145 20.17 0.88 2.05
N ARG A 146 20.65 1.87 2.81
CA ARG A 146 21.38 1.62 4.07
C ARG A 146 20.48 0.98 5.13
N ARG A 147 19.20 1.34 5.17
CA ARG A 147 18.22 0.72 6.07
C ARG A 147 17.82 -0.68 5.60
N ASP A 148 17.60 -0.84 4.31
CA ASP A 148 17.11 -2.11 3.74
C ASP A 148 18.19 -3.20 3.64
N ARG A 149 19.42 -2.83 3.26
CA ARG A 149 20.51 -3.76 2.96
C ARG A 149 21.85 -3.41 3.60
N GLY A 150 21.97 -2.26 4.26
CA GLY A 150 23.26 -1.81 4.82
C GLY A 150 24.22 -1.23 3.77
N THR A 151 23.74 -0.92 2.57
CA THR A 151 24.54 -0.52 1.40
C THR A 151 23.97 0.72 0.70
N SER A 152 24.57 1.15 -0.40
CA SER A 152 24.14 2.35 -1.14
C SER A 152 23.32 2.01 -2.39
N ALA A 153 22.62 3.01 -2.93
CA ALA A 153 21.87 2.87 -4.17
C ALA A 153 22.83 2.77 -5.35
N CYS A 154 22.53 1.89 -6.31
CA CYS A 154 23.34 1.71 -7.50
C CYS A 154 23.07 2.75 -8.59
N PHE A 155 21.82 3.21 -8.68
CA PHE A 155 21.35 4.15 -9.68
C PHE A 155 20.62 5.29 -8.97
N LYS A 156 20.61 6.47 -9.60
CA LYS A 156 19.97 7.70 -9.10
C LYS A 156 19.24 8.44 -10.23
N ASP A 157 18.76 7.67 -11.20
CA ASP A 157 18.01 8.13 -12.37
C ASP A 157 16.53 7.71 -12.26
N GLU A 158 15.74 7.98 -13.29
CA GLU A 158 14.30 7.71 -13.32
C GLU A 158 13.88 6.28 -12.93
N ARG A 159 14.76 5.30 -13.10
CA ARG A 159 14.46 3.88 -12.82
C ARG A 159 14.16 3.63 -11.36
N VAL A 160 14.74 4.44 -10.46
CA VAL A 160 14.57 4.28 -9.02
C VAL A 160 13.13 4.46 -8.58
N CYS A 161 12.33 5.23 -9.34
CA CYS A 161 10.94 5.51 -9.00
C CYS A 161 10.05 4.27 -9.09
N ALA A 162 10.31 3.35 -10.02
CA ALA A 162 9.61 2.07 -10.08
C ALA A 162 10.39 0.94 -9.38
N GLN A 163 11.73 1.05 -9.33
CA GLN A 163 12.58 0.01 -8.75
C GLN A 163 13.90 0.59 -8.24
N LEU A 164 14.05 0.68 -6.92
CA LEU A 164 15.33 0.97 -6.29
C LEU A 164 16.22 -0.26 -6.29
N PHE A 165 17.45 -0.08 -6.77
CA PHE A 165 18.50 -1.09 -6.76
C PHE A 165 19.52 -0.75 -5.68
N CYS A 166 19.66 -1.64 -4.71
CA CYS A 166 20.67 -1.52 -3.66
C CYS A 166 21.83 -2.46 -3.97
N PHE A 167 23.06 -2.01 -3.74
CA PHE A 167 24.21 -2.88 -3.83
C PHE A 167 24.11 -4.00 -2.80
N ASP A 168 24.47 -5.23 -3.12
CA ASP A 168 24.50 -6.33 -2.16
C ASP A 168 25.93 -6.83 -2.02
N SER A 169 26.55 -6.57 -0.86
CA SER A 169 27.97 -6.90 -0.64
C SER A 169 28.26 -8.39 -0.63
N ALA A 170 27.25 -9.23 -0.36
CA ALA A 170 27.39 -10.68 -0.36
C ALA A 170 27.50 -11.24 -1.78
N SER A 171 26.70 -10.72 -2.71
CA SER A 171 26.72 -11.15 -4.11
C SER A 171 27.63 -10.31 -5.01
N GLY A 172 27.95 -9.08 -4.62
CA GLY A 172 28.69 -8.11 -5.43
C GLY A 172 27.85 -7.45 -6.53
N TYR A 173 26.53 -7.67 -6.55
CA TYR A 173 25.63 -7.17 -7.59
C TYR A 173 24.61 -6.17 -7.04
N CYS A 174 24.02 -5.40 -7.94
CA CYS A 174 22.87 -4.55 -7.64
C CYS A 174 21.59 -5.39 -7.67
N VAL A 175 20.88 -5.43 -6.55
CA VAL A 175 19.62 -6.18 -6.43
C VAL A 175 18.44 -5.23 -6.38
N ALA A 176 17.45 -5.49 -7.23
CA ALA A 176 16.17 -4.83 -7.16
C ALA A 176 15.48 -5.19 -5.84
N TYR A 177 14.95 -4.18 -5.15
CA TYR A 177 14.26 -4.40 -3.88
C TYR A 177 12.80 -3.94 -3.92
N ARG A 178 12.57 -2.64 -3.77
CA ARG A 178 11.26 -1.97 -3.82
C ARG A 178 11.40 -0.63 -4.53
N PRO A 179 10.32 0.02 -4.96
CA PRO A 179 10.41 1.37 -5.49
C PRO A 179 11.02 2.33 -4.46
N ALA A 180 11.73 3.37 -4.91
CA ALA A 180 12.13 4.45 -4.02
C ALA A 180 10.88 5.13 -3.43
N ALA A 181 11.01 5.65 -2.21
CA ALA A 181 9.90 6.37 -1.59
C ALA A 181 9.47 7.59 -2.42
N GLU A 182 8.17 7.86 -2.48
CA GLU A 182 7.61 9.06 -3.13
C GLU A 182 8.33 10.33 -2.62
N GLY A 183 8.68 11.24 -3.53
CA GLY A 183 9.49 12.43 -3.25
C GLY A 183 11.01 12.21 -3.31
N SER A 184 11.49 10.99 -3.56
CA SER A 184 12.94 10.75 -3.72
C SER A 184 13.45 11.44 -5.00
N ALA A 185 14.61 12.08 -4.92
CA ALA A 185 15.25 12.68 -6.09
C ALA A 185 15.63 11.61 -7.13
N CYS A 186 15.30 11.88 -8.39
CA CYS A 186 15.55 10.97 -9.52
C CYS A 186 16.20 11.66 -10.74
N GLY A 187 16.54 12.94 -10.60
CA GLY A 187 17.16 13.78 -11.60
C GLY A 187 17.34 15.20 -11.08
N ASP A 188 17.86 16.09 -11.93
CA ASP A 188 18.06 17.50 -11.59
C ASP A 188 16.71 18.23 -11.50
N GLY A 189 16.29 18.58 -10.29
CA GLY A 189 14.97 19.20 -10.05
C GLY A 189 13.80 18.26 -10.34
N GLN A 190 14.01 16.95 -10.22
CA GLN A 190 12.97 15.94 -10.45
C GLN A 190 12.88 14.98 -9.25
N HIS A 191 11.66 14.51 -8.97
CA HIS A 191 11.38 13.57 -7.90
C HIS A 191 10.42 12.46 -8.34
N CYS A 192 10.41 11.37 -7.58
CA CYS A 192 9.53 10.23 -7.83
C CYS A 192 8.10 10.53 -7.37
N LEU A 193 7.13 10.38 -8.28
CA LEU A 193 5.70 10.31 -7.97
C LEU A 193 5.02 9.23 -8.81
N ASP A 194 4.19 8.41 -8.15
CA ASP A 194 3.43 7.31 -8.76
C ASP A 194 4.30 6.42 -9.68
N GLY A 195 5.52 6.12 -9.25
CA GLY A 195 6.48 5.31 -10.00
C GLY A 195 7.14 6.00 -11.19
N ARG A 196 7.02 7.32 -11.33
CA ARG A 196 7.60 8.11 -12.43
C ARG A 196 8.50 9.22 -11.91
N CYS A 197 9.52 9.58 -12.68
CA CYS A 197 10.36 10.73 -12.41
C CYS A 197 9.74 11.98 -13.03
N VAL A 198 9.24 12.89 -12.20
CA VAL A 198 8.53 14.10 -12.64
C VAL A 198 9.27 15.34 -12.17
N ALA A 199 9.09 16.46 -12.88
CA ALA A 199 9.64 17.73 -12.46
C ALA A 199 9.07 18.14 -11.10
N GLU A 200 9.91 18.66 -10.23
CA GLU A 200 9.48 19.35 -9.03
C GLU A 200 8.83 20.66 -9.47
N HIS A 201 7.50 20.68 -9.48
CA HIS A 201 6.77 21.93 -9.72
C HIS A 201 6.98 22.83 -8.51
N GLU A 202 8.01 23.68 -8.54
CA GLU A 202 8.03 24.90 -7.74
C GLU A 202 6.75 25.69 -8.11
N ASN A 203 5.90 26.00 -7.12
CA ASN A 203 4.69 26.83 -7.20
C ASN A 203 3.32 26.16 -7.44
N ILE A 204 2.88 25.34 -6.49
CA ILE A 204 1.52 25.50 -5.96
C ILE A 204 1.66 25.73 -4.46
N ILE A 205 1.62 26.99 -4.03
CA ILE A 205 1.15 27.30 -2.68
C ILE A 205 -0.23 26.64 -2.62
N PRO A 206 -0.47 25.61 -1.79
CA PRO A 206 -1.82 25.12 -1.67
C PRO A 206 -2.58 26.26 -1.00
N ASP A 207 -3.43 26.94 -1.76
CA ASP A 207 -4.40 27.84 -1.20
C ASP A 207 -5.34 27.00 -0.34
N TYR A 208 -4.98 26.88 0.94
CA TYR A 208 -5.72 26.15 1.95
C TYR A 208 -7.02 26.85 2.37
N SER A 209 -7.42 27.94 1.71
CA SER A 209 -8.61 28.70 2.10
C SER A 209 -9.93 28.23 1.47
N GLN A 210 -9.95 27.27 0.54
CA GLN A 210 -11.11 27.11 -0.36
C GLN A 210 -11.81 25.75 -0.41
N HIS A 211 -11.45 24.70 0.34
CA HIS A 211 -12.18 23.41 0.28
C HIS A 211 -12.55 22.85 1.66
N THR A 212 -13.57 23.45 2.28
CA THR A 212 -14.54 22.72 3.11
C THR A 212 -15.76 22.42 2.24
N PRO A 213 -15.96 21.19 1.75
CA PRO A 213 -17.27 20.78 1.26
C PRO A 213 -18.20 20.74 2.47
N SER A 214 -19.06 21.75 2.60
CA SER A 214 -20.19 21.68 3.52
C SER A 214 -21.09 20.54 3.04
N TYR A 215 -20.96 19.36 3.64
CA TYR A 215 -22.04 18.37 3.61
C TYR A 215 -23.18 18.96 4.45
N ALA A 216 -24.03 19.74 3.79
CA ALA A 216 -25.29 20.21 4.33
C ALA A 216 -26.09 18.98 4.75
N ARG A 217 -26.30 18.83 6.08
CA ARG A 217 -27.25 17.89 6.65
C ARG A 217 -28.64 18.23 6.11
N PHE A 218 -29.14 17.41 5.20
CA PHE A 218 -30.58 17.33 4.96
C PHE A 218 -31.17 16.20 5.79
N ASN A 219 -32.25 16.56 6.50
CA ASN A 219 -33.24 15.75 7.24
C ASN A 219 -32.94 15.34 8.69
N GLN A 220 -33.55 16.11 9.60
CA GLN A 220 -34.64 15.74 10.54
C GLN A 220 -34.81 16.96 11.47
N GLN A 221 -35.97 17.52 11.78
CA GLN A 221 -37.26 16.93 12.08
C GLN A 221 -38.31 18.06 12.17
N GLN A 222 -39.54 17.79 11.74
CA GLN A 222 -40.72 18.41 12.32
C GLN A 222 -40.76 18.16 13.84
N VAL A 223 -41.35 19.09 14.59
CA VAL A 223 -42.22 18.92 15.78
C VAL A 223 -41.95 20.05 16.80
N ASN A 224 -42.74 21.13 16.72
CA ASN A 224 -43.63 21.64 17.79
C ASN A 224 -43.95 23.14 17.63
N GLY A 225 -45.25 23.42 17.53
CA GLY A 225 -45.89 24.74 17.39
C GLY A 225 -47.26 24.57 16.78
#